data_AF-A0A2E7RID5-F1
#
_entry.id   AF-A0A2E7RID5-F1
#
_cell.length_a   1.000
_cell.length_b   1.000
_cell.length_c   1.000
_cell.angle_alpha   90.00
_cell.angle_beta   90.00
_cell.angle_gamma   90.00
#
_symmetry.space_group_name_H-M   'P 1'
#
loop_
_entity.id
_entity.type
_entity.pdbx_description
1 polymer ?
#
loop_
_entity_poly.entity_id
_entity_poly.type
_entity_poly.pdbx_seq_one_letter_code
_entity_poly.pdbx_strand_id
1 'polypeptide(L)'
;MKPAITTLFLFLASLCSLPAQEAYPKKKKNRCTVCEHDSSIMEASNINHGPFIFGRSDSQRIMDDMVWQPIWMETKHYRLGGDFPKWKIPEVERKIYRAELSELQKKYPKVNPKTRTLDKWHRIHLLANRMERFYSDARASFGCSPLEFLDEGKNKRRGTGPYLGEKDKYEILVVDERTLYREYMTLNWGLAYVKPQRWNNVDRDCLWFGLSLEQEEIEHDRKLQNIVIHGLAHNLLDGYMHYSFELPVWLTEGYAHWAERENDPRYTTFCSVEGSLHEGKTLIDWRPEVRKLVRKNEAASFATLIRRASFAEIGWEDHLICWSKMDFLLETKPKEFGVFLTEIVSRRDKQGYPDGSNMDNVQRDGFKKHFGWTLNKAEEKWKEWVLVTYPTK
;
A
#
# COMPACT_ATOMS: atom_id res chain seq x y z
N MET A 1 43.91 84.29 -28.49
CA MET A 1 44.71 83.68 -27.39
C MET A 1 43.79 83.47 -26.22
N LYS A 2 43.65 82.34 -25.53
CA LYS A 2 43.96 80.91 -25.65
C LYS A 2 42.97 80.26 -24.66
N PRO A 3 42.41 79.08 -24.93
CA PRO A 3 41.38 78.48 -24.08
C PRO A 3 41.98 77.87 -22.81
N ALA A 4 41.30 78.02 -21.67
CA ALA A 4 41.64 77.33 -20.43
C ALA A 4 41.01 75.93 -20.42
N ILE A 5 41.89 74.94 -20.48
CA ILE A 5 41.65 73.51 -20.39
C ILE A 5 41.10 73.19 -19.00
N THR A 6 39.88 72.65 -18.91
CA THR A 6 39.38 72.05 -17.66
C THR A 6 39.49 70.53 -17.80
N THR A 7 40.42 69.97 -17.05
CA THR A 7 40.79 68.56 -17.03
C THR A 7 39.68 67.72 -16.42
N LEU A 8 39.17 66.76 -17.19
CA LEU A 8 38.24 65.72 -16.76
C LEU A 8 39.05 64.61 -16.04
N PHE A 9 38.90 64.48 -14.72
CA PHE A 9 39.44 63.34 -13.98
C PHE A 9 38.54 62.11 -14.18
N LEU A 10 38.95 61.20 -15.06
CA LEU A 10 38.44 59.83 -15.10
C LEU A 10 39.01 59.04 -13.93
N PHE A 11 38.18 58.68 -12.95
CA PHE A 11 38.49 57.63 -12.00
C PHE A 11 38.19 56.27 -12.64
N LEU A 12 39.24 55.58 -13.12
CA LEU A 12 39.18 54.14 -13.39
C LEU A 12 39.18 53.40 -12.04
N ALA A 13 38.01 52.94 -11.59
CA ALA A 13 37.93 51.94 -10.55
C ALA A 13 38.25 50.57 -11.17
N SER A 14 39.44 50.06 -10.85
CA SER A 14 39.88 48.72 -11.20
C SER A 14 38.99 47.68 -10.50
N LEU A 15 38.14 47.00 -11.28
CA LEU A 15 37.39 45.82 -10.83
C LEU A 15 38.37 44.64 -10.73
N CYS A 16 39.02 44.50 -9.57
CA CYS A 16 39.59 43.21 -9.19
C CYS A 16 38.43 42.22 -8.98
N SER A 17 38.15 41.43 -10.00
CA SER A 17 37.30 40.25 -9.93
C SER A 17 37.95 39.22 -9.01
N LEU A 18 37.60 39.28 -7.72
CA LEU A 18 37.80 38.16 -6.81
C LEU A 18 37.01 36.96 -7.39
N PRO A 19 37.60 35.75 -7.47
CA PRO A 19 36.85 34.58 -7.87
C PRO A 19 35.69 34.44 -6.88
N ALA A 20 34.46 34.37 -7.42
CA ALA A 20 33.28 34.10 -6.63
C ALA A 20 33.57 32.85 -5.80
N GLN A 21 33.75 33.03 -4.49
CA GLN A 21 33.69 31.92 -3.55
C GLN A 21 32.33 31.29 -3.78
N GLU A 22 32.31 30.11 -4.39
CA GLU A 22 31.12 29.27 -4.45
C GLU A 22 30.60 29.20 -3.03
N ALA A 23 29.46 29.86 -2.80
CA ALA A 23 28.75 29.75 -1.55
C ALA A 23 28.36 28.27 -1.43
N TYR A 24 29.14 27.50 -0.67
CA TYR A 24 28.77 26.16 -0.24
C TYR A 24 27.31 26.22 0.21
N PRO A 25 26.40 25.46 -0.42
CA PRO A 25 24.98 25.58 -0.08
C PRO A 25 24.82 25.20 1.39
N LYS A 26 24.33 26.17 2.18
CA LYS A 26 23.81 25.96 3.54
C LYS A 26 23.02 24.66 3.52
N LYS A 27 23.37 23.67 4.36
CA LYS A 27 22.69 22.36 4.45
C LYS A 27 21.18 22.56 4.26
N LYS A 28 20.65 22.19 3.08
CA LYS A 28 19.22 22.33 2.76
C LYS A 28 18.45 21.59 3.85
N LYS A 29 17.60 22.31 4.61
CA LYS A 29 16.70 21.71 5.60
C LYS A 29 15.96 20.58 4.88
N ASN A 30 16.08 19.35 5.38
CA ASN A 30 15.43 18.15 4.85
C ASN A 30 15.99 17.50 3.56
N ARG A 31 17.32 17.51 3.33
CA ARG A 31 17.93 16.69 2.25
C ARG A 31 17.80 15.18 2.55
N CYS A 32 17.39 14.39 1.55
CA CYS A 32 17.27 12.93 1.61
C CYS A 32 18.62 12.29 1.94
N THR A 33 18.68 11.43 2.96
CA THR A 33 19.94 10.77 3.38
C THR A 33 20.25 9.52 2.56
N VAL A 34 19.31 9.06 1.72
CA VAL A 34 19.44 7.86 0.89
C VAL A 34 19.92 8.22 -0.53
N CYS A 35 19.23 9.13 -1.22
CA CYS A 35 19.58 9.55 -2.59
C CYS A 35 20.19 10.95 -2.68
N GLU A 36 20.22 11.71 -1.57
CA GLU A 36 20.74 13.08 -1.53
C GLU A 36 20.04 14.09 -2.46
N HIS A 37 18.84 13.76 -2.98
CA HIS A 37 18.18 14.49 -4.06
C HIS A 37 19.04 14.60 -5.33
N ASP A 38 19.89 13.60 -5.59
CA ASP A 38 20.62 13.50 -6.84
C ASP A 38 19.65 13.14 -7.97
N SER A 39 19.53 14.02 -8.96
CA SER A 39 18.58 13.86 -10.07
C SER A 39 18.83 12.58 -10.87
N SER A 40 20.09 12.19 -11.06
CA SER A 40 20.43 10.99 -11.82
C SER A 40 20.02 9.72 -11.07
N ILE A 41 20.20 9.69 -9.74
CA ILE A 41 19.79 8.56 -8.89
C ILE A 41 18.26 8.48 -8.83
N MET A 42 17.59 9.62 -8.70
CA MET A 42 16.12 9.68 -8.66
C MET A 42 15.50 9.20 -9.97
N GLU A 43 16.01 9.67 -11.11
CA GLU A 43 15.56 9.24 -12.44
C GLU A 43 15.82 7.75 -12.66
N ALA A 44 17.04 7.27 -12.38
CA ALA A 44 17.39 5.85 -12.51
C ALA A 44 16.58 4.92 -11.59
N SER A 45 16.14 5.43 -10.44
CA SER A 45 15.30 4.70 -9.48
C SER A 45 13.80 4.92 -9.69
N ASN A 46 13.40 5.73 -10.67
CA ASN A 46 12.02 6.14 -10.94
C ASN A 46 11.30 6.66 -9.69
N ILE A 47 11.95 7.58 -8.97
CA ILE A 47 11.40 8.24 -7.78
C ILE A 47 11.37 9.77 -7.94
N ASN A 48 10.47 10.41 -7.21
CA ASN A 48 10.37 11.87 -7.11
C ASN A 48 10.04 12.27 -5.66
N HIS A 49 10.65 13.33 -5.13
CA HIS A 49 10.39 13.83 -3.76
C HIS A 49 9.38 14.99 -3.72
N GLY A 50 8.69 15.23 -4.84
CA GLY A 50 7.69 16.28 -4.99
C GLY A 50 8.25 17.54 -5.68
N PRO A 51 7.36 18.47 -6.07
CA PRO A 51 5.91 18.41 -5.85
C PRO A 51 5.20 17.42 -6.78
N PHE A 52 4.07 16.86 -6.30
CA PHE A 52 3.14 16.05 -7.09
C PHE A 52 1.73 16.09 -6.49
N ILE A 53 0.72 15.68 -7.27
CA ILE A 53 -0.67 15.64 -6.82
C ILE A 53 -0.83 14.59 -5.70
N PHE A 54 -1.50 14.96 -4.60
CA PHE A 54 -1.76 14.07 -3.47
C PHE A 54 -3.10 14.42 -2.79
N GLY A 55 -3.92 13.43 -2.48
CA GLY A 55 -5.28 13.67 -1.96
C GLY A 55 -6.09 14.55 -2.93
N ARG A 56 -6.78 15.56 -2.40
CA ARG A 56 -7.54 16.54 -3.19
C ARG A 56 -6.73 17.76 -3.63
N SER A 57 -5.41 17.75 -3.43
CA SER A 57 -4.52 18.86 -3.78
C SER A 57 -3.15 18.36 -4.26
N ASP A 58 -2.06 18.95 -3.77
CA ASP A 58 -0.70 18.57 -4.08
C ASP A 58 0.20 18.65 -2.83
N SER A 59 1.32 17.93 -2.88
CA SER A 59 2.26 17.83 -1.77
C SER A 59 2.85 19.17 -1.33
N GLN A 60 2.96 20.16 -2.22
CA GLN A 60 3.47 21.48 -1.86
C GLN A 60 2.44 22.26 -1.06
N ARG A 61 1.19 22.30 -1.55
CA ARG A 61 0.09 22.93 -0.83
C ARG A 61 -0.12 22.31 0.55
N ILE A 62 0.00 21.00 0.68
CA ILE A 62 -0.09 20.33 1.99
C ILE A 62 1.04 20.81 2.93
N MET A 63 2.27 20.99 2.43
CA MET A 63 3.37 21.53 3.24
C MET A 63 3.20 23.01 3.62
N ASP A 64 2.49 23.77 2.80
CA ASP A 64 2.23 25.20 3.02
C ASP A 64 1.04 25.41 3.99
N ASP A 65 -0.01 24.59 3.86
CA ASP A 65 -1.25 24.70 4.62
C ASP A 65 -1.16 24.04 6.02
N MET A 66 -0.29 23.05 6.20
CA MET A 66 -0.16 22.31 7.47
C MET A 66 1.07 22.71 8.29
N VAL A 67 0.93 22.70 9.62
CA VAL A 67 2.04 22.96 10.56
C VAL A 67 3.13 21.88 10.47
N TRP A 68 2.72 20.68 10.07
CA TRP A 68 3.57 19.52 9.94
C TRP A 68 4.34 19.49 8.61
N GLN A 69 5.56 18.96 8.63
CA GLN A 69 6.48 18.94 7.49
C GLN A 69 6.78 17.50 7.04
N PRO A 70 5.83 16.85 6.33
CA PRO A 70 6.03 15.50 5.80
C PRO A 70 7.24 15.39 4.89
N ILE A 71 7.73 14.16 4.74
CA ILE A 71 8.54 13.80 3.58
C ILE A 71 7.68 13.11 2.54
N TRP A 72 7.99 13.38 1.27
CA TRP A 72 7.23 12.90 0.13
C TRP A 72 8.07 11.96 -0.73
N MET A 73 7.41 10.96 -1.31
CA MET A 73 8.00 10.06 -2.27
C MET A 73 6.95 9.56 -3.26
N GLU A 74 7.19 9.77 -4.53
CA GLU A 74 6.47 9.12 -5.61
C GLU A 74 7.36 8.01 -6.18
N THR A 75 6.75 6.87 -6.47
CA THR A 75 7.36 5.73 -7.15
C THR A 75 6.61 5.43 -8.44
N LYS A 76 6.81 4.23 -9.01
CA LYS A 76 6.11 3.82 -10.23
C LYS A 76 4.60 3.72 -10.01
N HIS A 77 4.15 3.10 -8.93
CA HIS A 77 2.73 2.82 -8.70
C HIS A 77 2.12 3.58 -7.51
N TYR A 78 2.94 4.30 -6.73
CA TYR A 78 2.51 4.92 -5.49
C TYR A 78 2.92 6.38 -5.36
N ARG A 79 2.15 7.14 -4.58
CA ARG A 79 2.56 8.41 -3.98
C ARG A 79 2.42 8.28 -2.46
N LEU A 80 3.48 8.65 -1.74
CA LEU A 80 3.58 8.48 -0.31
C LEU A 80 3.90 9.82 0.34
N GLY A 81 3.16 10.14 1.39
CA GLY A 81 3.50 11.19 2.35
C GLY A 81 3.67 10.59 3.73
N GLY A 82 4.62 11.10 4.51
CA GLY A 82 4.57 10.76 5.92
C GLY A 82 5.64 11.35 6.81
N ASP A 83 5.44 11.11 8.11
CA ASP A 83 6.38 11.42 9.17
C ASP A 83 6.80 10.10 9.78
N PHE A 84 8.11 9.90 9.81
CA PHE A 84 8.67 8.64 10.19
C PHE A 84 9.69 8.92 11.28
N PRO A 85 9.29 8.78 12.56
CA PRO A 85 10.22 8.87 13.67
C PRO A 85 11.41 7.93 13.46
N LYS A 86 12.57 8.34 14.00
CA LYS A 86 13.76 7.49 13.97
C LYS A 86 13.46 6.16 14.64
N TRP A 87 13.90 5.08 14.01
CA TRP A 87 13.64 3.74 14.52
C TRP A 87 14.93 2.96 14.72
N LYS A 88 15.16 2.45 15.93
CA LYS A 88 16.33 1.64 16.26
C LYS A 88 16.03 0.18 15.94
N ILE A 89 16.86 -0.43 15.08
CA ILE A 89 16.67 -1.81 14.63
C ILE A 89 16.94 -2.77 15.80
N PRO A 90 15.96 -3.61 16.20
CA PRO A 90 16.15 -4.64 17.20
C PRO A 90 17.24 -5.63 16.78
N GLU A 91 17.99 -6.16 17.76
CA GLU A 91 19.12 -7.06 17.49
C GLU A 91 18.71 -8.30 16.71
N VAL A 92 17.58 -8.90 17.09
CA VAL A 92 17.02 -10.10 16.45
C VAL A 92 16.63 -9.88 14.98
N GLU A 93 16.41 -8.63 14.56
CA GLU A 93 16.00 -8.28 13.19
C GLU A 93 17.15 -7.73 12.34
N ARG A 94 18.34 -7.51 12.90
CA ARG A 94 19.47 -6.90 12.18
C ARG A 94 19.83 -7.63 10.89
N LYS A 95 19.70 -8.96 10.86
CA LYS A 95 19.98 -9.76 9.65
C LYS A 95 18.99 -9.45 8.53
N ILE A 96 17.71 -9.28 8.86
CA ILE A 96 16.63 -8.96 7.93
C ILE A 96 16.87 -7.56 7.34
N TYR A 97 17.02 -6.55 8.19
CA TYR A 97 17.26 -5.17 7.73
C TYR A 97 18.58 -5.00 7.00
N ARG A 98 19.63 -5.73 7.38
CA ARG A 98 20.90 -5.70 6.63
C ARG A 98 20.71 -6.23 5.21
N ALA A 99 19.89 -7.26 5.02
CA ALA A 99 19.56 -7.75 3.68
C ALA A 99 18.79 -6.70 2.87
N GLU A 100 17.74 -6.10 3.44
CA GLU A 100 16.95 -5.06 2.75
C GLU A 100 17.77 -3.81 2.45
N LEU A 101 18.61 -3.34 3.38
CA LEU A 101 19.49 -2.21 3.16
C LEU A 101 20.61 -2.52 2.14
N SER A 102 21.05 -3.78 2.04
CA SER A 102 21.98 -4.20 0.99
C SER A 102 21.32 -4.15 -0.39
N GLU A 103 20.06 -4.59 -0.49
CA GLU A 103 19.29 -4.45 -1.73
C GLU A 103 19.02 -2.97 -2.07
N LEU A 104 18.71 -2.16 -1.06
CA LEU A 104 18.55 -0.71 -1.22
C LEU A 104 19.86 -0.06 -1.71
N GLN A 105 21.01 -0.48 -1.18
CA GLN A 105 22.33 0.04 -1.58
C GLN A 105 22.62 -0.17 -3.08
N LYS A 106 22.10 -1.23 -3.70
CA LYS A 106 22.27 -1.46 -5.15
C LYS A 106 21.67 -0.33 -5.99
N LYS A 107 20.57 0.28 -5.53
CA LYS A 107 19.94 1.45 -6.16
C LYS A 107 20.54 2.78 -5.65
N TYR A 108 20.93 2.80 -4.37
CA TYR A 108 21.39 4.00 -3.67
C TYR A 108 22.77 3.74 -3.03
N PRO A 109 23.89 3.94 -3.77
CA PRO A 109 25.22 3.47 -3.36
C PRO A 109 25.71 3.96 -1.98
N LYS A 110 25.18 5.10 -1.51
CA LYS A 110 25.55 5.72 -0.23
C LYS A 110 24.86 5.10 0.99
N VAL A 111 23.84 4.27 0.79
CA VAL A 111 23.18 3.55 1.88
C VAL A 111 24.18 2.62 2.56
N ASN A 112 24.22 2.66 3.89
CA ASN A 112 25.04 1.76 4.69
C ASN A 112 24.21 0.53 5.12
N PRO A 113 24.53 -0.70 4.67
CA PRO A 113 23.81 -1.90 5.08
C PRO A 113 23.93 -2.23 6.58
N LYS A 114 24.87 -1.61 7.29
CA LYS A 114 25.09 -1.79 8.73
C LYS A 114 24.41 -0.73 9.59
N THR A 115 23.57 0.13 9.00
CA THR A 115 22.78 1.11 9.74
C THR A 115 22.00 0.44 10.87
N ARG A 116 22.12 0.97 12.09
CA ARG A 116 21.44 0.45 13.30
C ARG A 116 20.21 1.26 13.69
N THR A 117 20.05 2.45 13.12
CA THR A 117 18.92 3.34 13.34
C THR A 117 18.49 3.89 11.99
N LEU A 118 17.27 3.56 11.59
CA LEU A 118 16.66 4.10 10.38
C LEU A 118 16.21 5.53 10.68
N ASP A 119 16.66 6.49 9.89
CA ASP A 119 16.05 7.81 9.86
C ASP A 119 14.79 7.80 8.98
N LYS A 120 14.09 8.93 8.94
CA LYS A 120 12.84 9.06 8.17
C LYS A 120 12.99 8.71 6.69
N TRP A 121 14.12 9.04 6.07
CA TRP A 121 14.39 8.74 4.67
C TRP A 121 14.65 7.25 4.45
N HIS A 122 15.40 6.60 5.33
CA HIS A 122 15.54 5.15 5.27
C HIS A 122 14.17 4.45 5.37
N ARG A 123 13.31 4.90 6.28
CA ARG A 123 11.97 4.31 6.51
C ARG A 123 11.07 4.46 5.29
N ILE A 124 10.94 5.67 4.71
CA ILE A 124 10.08 5.86 3.51
C ILE A 124 10.63 5.10 2.29
N HIS A 125 11.96 5.05 2.08
CA HIS A 125 12.55 4.31 0.96
C HIS A 125 12.36 2.80 1.10
N LEU A 126 12.50 2.25 2.32
CA LEU A 126 12.24 0.83 2.59
C LEU A 126 10.76 0.52 2.40
N LEU A 127 9.87 1.33 2.97
CA LEU A 127 8.42 1.17 2.83
C LEU A 127 8.01 1.18 1.35
N ALA A 128 8.45 2.18 0.59
CA ALA A 128 8.17 2.30 -0.84
C ALA A 128 8.67 1.10 -1.65
N ASN A 129 9.90 0.61 -1.39
CA ASN A 129 10.41 -0.59 -2.05
C ASN A 129 9.60 -1.85 -1.70
N ARG A 130 9.15 -1.98 -0.44
CA ARG A 130 8.30 -3.10 0.01
C ARG A 130 6.94 -3.04 -0.67
N MET A 131 6.35 -1.85 -0.81
CA MET A 131 5.09 -1.64 -1.52
C MET A 131 5.18 -1.95 -3.01
N GLU A 132 6.26 -1.54 -3.68
CA GLU A 132 6.51 -1.87 -5.09
C GLU A 132 6.71 -3.39 -5.29
N ARG A 133 7.36 -4.06 -4.34
CA ARG A 133 7.43 -5.53 -4.34
C ARG A 133 6.04 -6.15 -4.19
N PHE A 134 5.27 -5.69 -3.21
CA PHE A 134 3.92 -6.18 -2.98
C PHE A 134 2.99 -5.93 -4.18
N TYR A 135 3.12 -4.80 -4.88
CA TYR A 135 2.40 -4.56 -6.13
C TYR A 135 2.70 -5.65 -7.16
N SER A 136 3.99 -6.00 -7.32
CA SER A 136 4.40 -7.06 -8.24
C SER A 136 3.85 -8.42 -7.83
N ASP A 137 3.88 -8.73 -6.53
CA ASP A 137 3.38 -9.99 -5.98
C ASP A 137 1.86 -10.09 -6.16
N ALA A 138 1.11 -9.04 -5.84
CA ALA A 138 -0.34 -9.00 -6.01
C ALA A 138 -0.75 -9.18 -7.47
N ARG A 139 -0.06 -8.50 -8.38
CA ARG A 139 -0.27 -8.62 -9.82
C ARG A 139 -0.01 -10.04 -10.33
N ALA A 140 0.97 -10.73 -9.76
CA ALA A 140 1.22 -12.14 -10.03
C ALA A 140 0.09 -13.04 -9.47
N SER A 141 -0.39 -12.77 -8.25
CA SER A 141 -1.54 -13.48 -7.66
C SER A 141 -2.81 -13.30 -8.49
N PHE A 142 -3.04 -12.11 -9.06
CA PHE A 142 -4.20 -11.82 -9.91
C PHE A 142 -4.06 -12.40 -11.32
N GLY A 143 -2.86 -12.85 -11.68
CA GLY A 143 -2.58 -13.44 -12.99
C GLY A 143 -2.63 -12.44 -14.14
N CYS A 144 -2.32 -11.16 -13.89
CA CYS A 144 -2.44 -10.09 -14.89
C CYS A 144 -1.08 -9.55 -15.40
N SER A 145 -1.08 -9.00 -16.61
CA SER A 145 0.09 -8.40 -17.27
C SER A 145 -0.06 -6.88 -17.37
N PRO A 146 1.00 -6.04 -17.26
CA PRO A 146 0.81 -4.59 -17.25
C PRO A 146 0.34 -4.10 -18.62
N LEU A 147 0.68 -4.84 -19.68
CA LEU A 147 0.25 -4.58 -21.05
C LEU A 147 -1.27 -4.69 -21.21
N GLU A 148 -1.97 -5.44 -20.35
CA GLU A 148 -3.43 -5.59 -20.42
C GLU A 148 -4.16 -4.28 -20.11
N PHE A 149 -3.52 -3.37 -19.35
CA PHE A 149 -4.08 -2.08 -18.96
C PHE A 149 -3.71 -0.93 -19.91
N LEU A 150 -2.85 -1.18 -20.91
CA LEU A 150 -2.39 -0.17 -21.87
C LEU A 150 -3.21 -0.15 -23.17
N ASP A 151 -4.09 -1.13 -23.38
CA ASP A 151 -4.88 -1.25 -24.61
C ASP A 151 -6.23 -0.53 -24.44
N GLU A 152 -6.30 0.75 -24.80
CA GLU A 152 -7.52 1.57 -24.72
C GLU A 152 -8.74 0.94 -25.44
N GLY A 153 -8.52 0.18 -26.52
CA GLY A 153 -9.58 -0.49 -27.28
C GLY A 153 -10.14 -1.75 -26.61
N LYS A 154 -9.31 -2.46 -25.84
CA LYS A 154 -9.70 -3.60 -25.00
C LYS A 154 -10.01 -3.22 -23.54
N ASN A 155 -9.66 -2.00 -23.13
CA ASN A 155 -9.71 -1.52 -21.75
C ASN A 155 -11.11 -1.35 -21.16
N LYS A 156 -12.18 -1.35 -21.97
CA LYS A 156 -13.56 -1.23 -21.44
C LYS A 156 -13.90 -2.24 -20.34
N ARG A 157 -13.19 -3.37 -20.29
CA ARG A 157 -13.35 -4.42 -19.26
C ARG A 157 -12.19 -4.51 -18.26
N ARG A 158 -11.13 -3.71 -18.41
CA ARG A 158 -9.89 -3.79 -17.64
C ARG A 158 -9.58 -2.53 -16.82
N GLY A 159 -10.49 -1.56 -16.83
CA GLY A 159 -10.40 -0.32 -16.06
C GLY A 159 -10.10 0.89 -16.94
N THR A 160 -9.61 1.94 -16.32
CA THR A 160 -9.42 3.29 -16.88
C THR A 160 -7.95 3.65 -17.04
N GLY A 161 -7.02 2.96 -16.35
CA GLY A 161 -5.60 3.27 -16.41
C GLY A 161 -4.63 2.17 -16.01
N PRO A 162 -3.32 2.47 -16.02
CA PRO A 162 -2.24 1.48 -15.95
C PRO A 162 -2.00 0.93 -14.53
N TYR A 163 -2.69 1.47 -13.52
CA TYR A 163 -2.48 1.15 -12.12
C TYR A 163 -3.49 0.09 -11.67
N LEU A 164 -3.34 -1.12 -12.21
CA LEU A 164 -4.28 -2.25 -12.08
C LEU A 164 -5.71 -1.97 -12.56
N GLY A 165 -5.94 -0.89 -13.30
CA GLY A 165 -7.27 -0.49 -13.75
C GLY A 165 -7.68 0.88 -13.22
N GLU A 166 -6.98 1.43 -12.24
CA GLU A 166 -7.15 2.82 -11.78
C GLU A 166 -6.40 3.79 -12.71
N LYS A 167 -6.95 5.00 -12.88
CA LYS A 167 -6.36 6.05 -13.72
C LYS A 167 -5.07 6.61 -13.14
N ASP A 168 -4.99 6.73 -11.82
CA ASP A 168 -3.88 7.36 -11.13
C ASP A 168 -3.26 6.46 -10.05
N LYS A 169 -2.06 6.83 -9.60
CA LYS A 169 -1.27 6.05 -8.62
C LYS A 169 -1.99 5.96 -7.29
N TYR A 170 -1.86 4.81 -6.62
CA TYR A 170 -2.33 4.61 -5.25
C TYR A 170 -1.61 5.54 -4.28
N GLU A 171 -2.33 6.00 -3.25
CA GLU A 171 -1.82 6.98 -2.30
C GLU A 171 -1.75 6.45 -0.87
N ILE A 172 -0.64 6.74 -0.19
CA ILE A 172 -0.39 6.30 1.18
C ILE A 172 0.01 7.51 2.02
N LEU A 173 -0.69 7.73 3.14
CA LEU A 173 -0.30 8.74 4.13
C LEU A 173 -0.01 8.09 5.49
N VAL A 174 1.18 8.33 6.03
CA VAL A 174 1.55 7.90 7.39
C VAL A 174 1.88 9.12 8.22
N VAL A 175 1.07 9.43 9.22
CA VAL A 175 1.32 10.57 10.12
C VAL A 175 1.75 10.05 11.48
N ASP A 176 2.72 10.68 12.13
CA ASP A 176 3.13 10.26 13.48
C ASP A 176 1.99 10.53 14.48
N GLU A 177 1.64 11.79 14.66
CA GLU A 177 0.65 12.25 15.65
C GLU A 177 -0.80 12.11 15.17
N ARG A 178 -1.68 11.74 16.10
CA ARG A 178 -3.13 11.58 15.87
C ARG A 178 -3.80 12.90 15.50
N THR A 179 -3.39 14.00 16.13
CA THR A 179 -3.94 15.35 15.91
C THR A 179 -3.67 15.85 14.50
N LEU A 180 -2.45 15.68 14.01
CA LEU A 180 -2.04 16.04 12.65
C LEU A 180 -2.76 15.19 11.60
N TYR A 181 -2.95 13.90 11.87
CA TYR A 181 -3.76 13.05 11.01
C TYR A 181 -5.20 13.53 10.95
N ARG A 182 -5.82 13.84 12.09
CA ARG A 182 -7.17 14.40 12.17
C ARG A 182 -7.30 15.70 11.36
N GLU A 183 -6.32 16.57 11.45
CA GLU A 183 -6.27 17.83 10.71
C GLU A 183 -6.24 17.56 9.19
N TYR A 184 -5.34 16.70 8.73
CA TYR A 184 -5.29 16.29 7.32
C TYR A 184 -6.62 15.70 6.86
N MET A 185 -7.19 14.76 7.63
CA MET A 185 -8.47 14.11 7.29
C MET A 185 -9.62 15.12 7.18
N THR A 186 -9.64 16.11 8.07
CA THR A 186 -10.66 17.17 8.05
C THR A 186 -10.51 18.06 6.82
N LEU A 187 -9.28 18.50 6.51
CA LEU A 187 -9.01 19.36 5.37
C LEU A 187 -9.22 18.65 4.03
N ASN A 188 -8.74 17.41 3.90
CA ASN A 188 -8.72 16.68 2.65
C ASN A 188 -10.03 15.92 2.37
N TRP A 189 -10.64 15.33 3.39
CA TRP A 189 -11.82 14.47 3.25
C TRP A 189 -13.08 15.02 3.93
N GLY A 190 -12.97 16.09 4.73
CA GLY A 190 -14.11 16.67 5.45
C GLY A 190 -14.56 15.88 6.68
N LEU A 191 -13.72 14.95 7.18
CA LEU A 191 -14.05 14.05 8.28
C LEU A 191 -12.94 14.03 9.33
N ALA A 192 -13.31 14.06 10.60
CA ALA A 192 -12.37 14.09 11.72
C ALA A 192 -12.07 12.70 12.31
N TYR A 193 -12.28 11.63 11.55
CA TYR A 193 -12.04 10.26 11.99
C TYR A 193 -10.54 9.94 11.96
N VAL A 194 -10.05 9.31 13.02
CA VAL A 194 -8.61 9.20 13.29
C VAL A 194 -8.03 7.81 13.09
N LYS A 195 -8.88 6.79 13.00
CA LYS A 195 -8.43 5.42 12.71
C LYS A 195 -7.97 5.30 11.25
N PRO A 196 -7.21 4.26 10.90
CA PRO A 196 -6.83 4.00 9.53
C PRO A 196 -8.05 3.96 8.62
N GLN A 197 -7.95 4.61 7.45
CA GLN A 197 -9.05 4.67 6.49
C GLN A 197 -8.56 4.48 5.07
N ARG A 198 -9.44 3.92 4.25
CA ARG A 198 -9.31 3.86 2.79
C ARG A 198 -10.33 4.81 2.17
N TRP A 199 -9.95 5.52 1.12
CA TRP A 199 -10.82 6.45 0.39
C TRP A 199 -10.65 6.28 -1.11
N ASN A 200 -11.75 6.34 -1.85
CA ASN A 200 -11.71 6.54 -3.29
C ASN A 200 -11.69 8.04 -3.60
N ASN A 201 -10.64 8.51 -4.27
CA ASN A 201 -10.60 9.83 -4.87
C ASN A 201 -11.26 9.81 -6.25
N VAL A 202 -12.59 9.91 -6.28
CA VAL A 202 -13.40 9.76 -7.50
C VAL A 202 -12.95 10.66 -8.65
N ASP A 203 -12.54 11.90 -8.37
CA ASP A 203 -12.12 12.85 -9.40
C ASP A 203 -10.84 12.42 -10.12
N ARG A 204 -9.97 11.71 -9.40
CA ARG A 204 -8.67 11.26 -9.88
C ARG A 204 -8.64 9.79 -10.24
N ASP A 205 -9.65 9.04 -9.78
CA ASP A 205 -9.75 7.59 -9.93
C ASP A 205 -8.48 6.91 -9.40
N CYS A 206 -8.36 7.02 -8.07
CA CYS A 206 -7.23 6.61 -7.27
C CYS A 206 -7.69 6.20 -5.87
N LEU A 207 -7.18 5.07 -5.39
CA LEU A 207 -7.41 4.59 -4.04
C LEU A 207 -6.33 5.05 -3.07
N TRP A 208 -6.78 5.66 -1.98
CA TRP A 208 -5.97 6.25 -0.93
C TRP A 208 -6.06 5.40 0.35
N PHE A 209 -4.97 5.27 1.08
CA PHE A 209 -4.92 4.70 2.43
C PHE A 209 -4.14 5.63 3.35
N GLY A 210 -4.60 5.80 4.59
CA GLY A 210 -3.82 6.54 5.57
C GLY A 210 -4.05 6.08 6.99
N LEU A 211 -3.09 6.42 7.85
CA LEU A 211 -3.09 6.10 9.27
C LEU A 211 -2.26 7.09 10.10
N SER A 212 -2.51 7.06 11.40
CA SER A 212 -1.65 7.66 12.43
C SER A 212 -0.88 6.57 13.18
N LEU A 213 0.43 6.77 13.38
CA LEU A 213 1.28 5.88 14.18
C LEU A 213 0.83 5.87 15.63
N GLU A 214 0.58 7.05 16.21
CA GLU A 214 0.10 7.20 17.59
C GLU A 214 -1.26 6.51 17.80
N GLN A 215 -2.22 6.74 16.89
CA GLN A 215 -3.57 6.18 17.02
C GLN A 215 -3.61 4.64 16.95
N GLU A 216 -2.70 4.04 16.20
CA GLU A 216 -2.57 2.59 16.04
C GLU A 216 -1.47 2.00 16.92
N GLU A 217 -0.89 2.80 17.82
CA GLU A 217 0.15 2.41 18.77
C GLU A 217 1.32 1.70 18.05
N ILE A 218 1.78 2.29 16.95
CA ILE A 218 2.80 1.72 16.07
C ILE A 218 4.18 2.22 16.48
N GLU A 219 4.85 1.44 17.32
CA GLU A 219 6.23 1.69 17.73
C GLU A 219 7.26 0.87 16.93
N HIS A 220 6.80 -0.13 16.17
CA HIS A 220 7.65 -1.10 15.48
C HIS A 220 7.53 -0.98 13.95
N ASP A 221 8.66 -0.87 13.23
CA ASP A 221 8.65 -0.64 11.77
C ASP A 221 7.96 -1.77 10.98
N ARG A 222 8.10 -3.03 11.42
CA ARG A 222 7.36 -4.15 10.81
C ARG A 222 5.85 -4.13 11.10
N LYS A 223 5.41 -3.55 12.23
CA LYS A 223 3.98 -3.35 12.51
C LYS A 223 3.40 -2.32 11.53
N LEU A 224 4.13 -1.22 11.29
CA LEU A 224 3.78 -0.25 10.24
C LEU A 224 3.66 -0.93 8.88
N GLN A 225 4.67 -1.72 8.51
CA GLN A 225 4.67 -2.41 7.22
C GLN A 225 3.45 -3.34 7.07
N ASN A 226 3.10 -4.11 8.10
CA ASN A 226 1.93 -5.00 8.05
C ASN A 226 0.63 -4.25 7.84
N ILE A 227 0.39 -3.17 8.60
CA ILE A 227 -0.83 -2.38 8.47
C ILE A 227 -0.91 -1.75 7.07
N VAL A 228 0.22 -1.26 6.53
CA VAL A 228 0.27 -0.74 5.15
C VAL A 228 0.01 -1.84 4.13
N ILE A 229 0.62 -3.03 4.26
CA ILE A 229 0.38 -4.16 3.34
C ILE A 229 -1.09 -4.60 3.41
N HIS A 230 -1.68 -4.69 4.59
CA HIS A 230 -3.09 -5.02 4.75
C HIS A 230 -3.98 -3.99 4.05
N GLY A 231 -3.77 -2.69 4.30
CA GLY A 231 -4.51 -1.61 3.63
C GLY A 231 -4.34 -1.62 2.10
N LEU A 232 -3.11 -1.88 1.62
CA LEU A 232 -2.81 -2.00 0.20
C LEU A 232 -3.42 -3.25 -0.42
N ALA A 233 -3.48 -4.38 0.29
CA ALA A 233 -4.08 -5.59 -0.23
C ALA A 233 -5.56 -5.37 -0.59
N HIS A 234 -6.28 -4.63 0.27
CA HIS A 234 -7.63 -4.15 -0.05
C HIS A 234 -7.61 -3.21 -1.26
N ASN A 235 -6.84 -2.10 -1.22
CA ASN A 235 -6.81 -1.14 -2.33
C ASN A 235 -6.44 -1.76 -3.69
N LEU A 236 -5.45 -2.66 -3.74
CA LEU A 236 -5.03 -3.30 -4.99
C LEU A 236 -6.08 -4.28 -5.51
N LEU A 237 -6.78 -4.98 -4.61
CA LEU A 237 -7.86 -5.89 -4.99
C LEU A 237 -9.09 -5.12 -5.48
N ASP A 238 -9.47 -4.06 -4.75
CA ASP A 238 -10.60 -3.19 -5.07
C ASP A 238 -10.37 -2.41 -6.37
N GLY A 239 -9.14 -1.92 -6.59
CA GLY A 239 -8.77 -1.23 -7.82
C GLY A 239 -8.48 -2.14 -9.01
N TYR A 240 -8.45 -3.47 -8.82
CA TYR A 240 -8.21 -4.41 -9.91
C TYR A 240 -9.37 -4.39 -10.91
N MET A 241 -9.10 -3.87 -12.11
CA MET A 241 -10.06 -3.55 -13.18
C MET A 241 -11.06 -2.43 -12.86
N HIS A 242 -10.60 -1.44 -12.10
CA HIS A 242 -11.33 -0.25 -11.64
C HIS A 242 -12.31 -0.54 -10.50
N TYR A 243 -12.18 0.24 -9.42
CA TYR A 243 -13.05 0.18 -8.25
C TYR A 243 -14.46 0.66 -8.57
N SER A 244 -15.31 -0.31 -8.90
CA SER A 244 -16.65 -0.06 -9.43
C SER A 244 -17.78 -0.45 -8.47
N PHE A 245 -17.53 -1.40 -7.59
CA PHE A 245 -18.46 -1.91 -6.58
C PHE A 245 -17.67 -2.66 -5.49
N GLU A 246 -18.30 -2.85 -4.33
CA GLU A 246 -17.72 -3.60 -3.22
C GLU A 246 -17.55 -5.09 -3.56
N LEU A 247 -16.36 -5.62 -3.29
CA LEU A 247 -16.07 -7.05 -3.46
C LEU A 247 -16.56 -7.86 -2.24
N PRO A 248 -16.75 -9.19 -2.39
CA PRO A 248 -17.11 -10.05 -1.26
C PRO A 248 -16.14 -9.92 -0.09
N VAL A 249 -16.66 -9.65 1.10
CA VAL A 249 -15.85 -9.32 2.29
C VAL A 249 -14.86 -10.43 2.66
N TRP A 250 -15.26 -11.70 2.53
CA TRP A 250 -14.34 -12.82 2.82
C TRP A 250 -13.14 -12.85 1.87
N LEU A 251 -13.32 -12.36 0.64
CA LEU A 251 -12.30 -12.34 -0.40
C LEU A 251 -11.29 -11.23 -0.11
N THR A 252 -11.78 -10.02 0.16
CA THR A 252 -10.95 -8.85 0.46
C THR A 252 -10.20 -9.03 1.77
N GLU A 253 -10.90 -9.42 2.84
CA GLU A 253 -10.28 -9.64 4.16
C GLU A 253 -9.37 -10.87 4.17
N GLY A 254 -9.75 -11.96 3.48
CA GLY A 254 -8.91 -13.15 3.35
C GLY A 254 -7.60 -12.84 2.62
N TYR A 255 -7.65 -12.02 1.57
CA TYR A 255 -6.45 -11.60 0.83
C TYR A 255 -5.57 -10.67 1.65
N ALA A 256 -6.16 -9.72 2.36
CA ALA A 256 -5.42 -8.80 3.23
C ALA A 256 -4.71 -9.51 4.39
N HIS A 257 -5.38 -10.47 5.04
CA HIS A 257 -4.74 -11.31 6.04
C HIS A 257 -3.65 -12.20 5.45
N TRP A 258 -3.87 -12.76 4.26
CA TRP A 258 -2.82 -13.56 3.61
C TRP A 258 -1.57 -12.72 3.37
N ALA A 259 -1.74 -11.52 2.80
CA ALA A 259 -0.64 -10.62 2.48
C ALA A 259 0.14 -10.16 3.72
N GLU A 260 -0.53 -9.71 4.79
CA GLU A 260 0.17 -9.22 5.98
C GLU A 260 0.86 -10.34 6.75
N ARG A 261 0.29 -11.55 6.76
CA ARG A 261 0.83 -12.69 7.51
C ARG A 261 2.01 -13.34 6.79
N GLU A 262 2.04 -13.31 5.45
CA GLU A 262 3.24 -13.66 4.67
C GLU A 262 4.39 -12.67 4.93
N ASN A 263 4.07 -11.40 5.22
CA ASN A 263 5.09 -10.43 5.62
C ASN A 263 5.58 -10.63 7.06
N ASP A 264 4.70 -10.60 8.05
CA ASP A 264 5.05 -10.80 9.46
C ASP A 264 3.85 -11.28 10.30
N PRO A 265 3.74 -12.56 10.66
CA PRO A 265 2.56 -13.07 11.34
C PRO A 265 2.41 -12.59 12.80
N ARG A 266 3.37 -11.83 13.34
CA ARG A 266 3.33 -11.25 14.69
C ARG A 266 2.36 -10.07 14.80
N TYR A 267 2.07 -9.40 13.69
CA TYR A 267 1.19 -8.22 13.65
C TYR A 267 0.00 -8.55 12.76
N THR A 268 -1.21 -8.28 13.23
CA THR A 268 -2.42 -8.54 12.46
C THR A 268 -3.35 -7.35 12.58
N THR A 269 -3.94 -6.97 11.46
CA THR A 269 -4.88 -5.86 11.33
C THR A 269 -6.28 -6.45 11.17
N PHE A 270 -7.26 -5.89 11.86
CA PHE A 270 -8.67 -6.30 11.71
C PHE A 270 -9.47 -5.13 11.15
N CYS A 271 -10.08 -5.34 9.99
CA CYS A 271 -11.00 -4.34 9.44
C CYS A 271 -12.31 -4.33 10.23
N SER A 272 -12.87 -3.15 10.42
CA SER A 272 -14.16 -2.93 11.04
C SER A 272 -14.95 -1.86 10.28
N VAL A 273 -16.27 -1.86 10.42
CA VAL A 273 -17.10 -0.71 10.05
C VAL A 273 -17.41 0.13 11.27
N GLU A 274 -17.80 1.38 11.03
CA GLU A 274 -18.19 2.30 12.10
C GLU A 274 -19.28 1.67 12.98
N GLY A 275 -19.01 1.56 14.29
CA GLY A 275 -19.93 0.94 15.25
C GLY A 275 -19.74 -0.56 15.50
N SER A 276 -18.88 -1.27 14.74
CA SER A 276 -18.58 -2.69 14.95
C SER A 276 -17.11 -2.90 15.34
N LEU A 277 -16.76 -2.71 16.61
CA LEU A 277 -15.41 -3.01 17.09
C LEU A 277 -15.30 -4.49 17.47
N HIS A 278 -14.52 -5.24 16.70
CA HIS A 278 -14.14 -6.60 17.01
C HIS A 278 -12.63 -6.64 17.26
N GLU A 279 -12.23 -6.65 18.53
CA GLU A 279 -10.83 -6.89 18.87
C GLU A 279 -10.52 -8.39 18.72
N GLY A 280 -9.63 -8.71 17.79
CA GLY A 280 -9.13 -10.06 17.60
C GLY A 280 -8.16 -10.49 18.71
N LYS A 281 -7.86 -11.80 18.76
CA LYS A 281 -6.80 -12.31 19.65
C LYS A 281 -5.44 -12.16 18.96
N THR A 282 -4.41 -11.80 19.71
CA THR A 282 -3.04 -11.80 19.18
C THR A 282 -2.50 -13.22 19.12
N LEU A 283 -2.68 -13.89 17.98
CA LEU A 283 -2.11 -15.22 17.71
C LEU A 283 -1.09 -15.16 16.59
N ILE A 284 0.14 -15.58 16.89
CA ILE A 284 1.22 -15.61 15.90
C ILE A 284 1.00 -16.71 14.87
N ASP A 285 0.54 -17.90 15.25
CA ASP A 285 0.23 -18.97 14.29
C ASP A 285 -1.26 -19.29 14.28
N TRP A 286 -1.88 -19.09 13.13
CA TRP A 286 -3.31 -19.36 12.90
C TRP A 286 -3.55 -20.80 12.44
N ARG A 287 -2.52 -21.48 11.93
CA ARG A 287 -2.67 -22.83 11.33
C ARG A 287 -3.21 -23.86 12.34
N PRO A 288 -2.68 -23.96 13.59
CA PRO A 288 -3.21 -24.90 14.57
C PRO A 288 -4.68 -24.62 14.95
N GLU A 289 -5.06 -23.35 15.10
CA GLU A 289 -6.43 -22.96 15.47
C GLU A 289 -7.41 -23.24 14.32
N VAL A 290 -7.06 -22.93 13.08
CA VAL A 290 -7.87 -23.30 11.91
C VAL A 290 -8.05 -24.81 11.84
N ARG A 291 -6.96 -25.57 12.01
CA ARG A 291 -7.03 -27.04 12.02
C ARG A 291 -7.99 -27.55 13.09
N LYS A 292 -7.96 -26.95 14.29
CA LYS A 292 -8.85 -27.28 15.40
C LYS A 292 -10.32 -26.98 15.06
N LEU A 293 -10.61 -25.82 14.46
CA LEU A 293 -11.96 -25.47 14.00
C LEU A 293 -12.47 -26.46 12.95
N VAL A 294 -11.61 -26.87 12.00
CA VAL A 294 -11.96 -27.89 10.99
C VAL A 294 -12.27 -29.24 11.64
N ARG A 295 -11.43 -29.71 12.58
CA ARG A 295 -11.65 -31.00 13.27
C ARG A 295 -12.94 -31.04 14.08
N LYS A 296 -13.34 -29.92 14.66
CA LYS A 296 -14.59 -29.79 15.42
C LYS A 296 -15.81 -29.50 14.54
N ASN A 297 -15.61 -29.33 13.23
CA ASN A 297 -16.64 -28.90 12.29
C ASN A 297 -17.28 -27.55 12.68
N GLU A 298 -16.49 -26.66 13.27
CA GLU A 298 -16.88 -25.30 13.71
C GLU A 298 -16.47 -24.21 12.69
N ALA A 299 -15.64 -24.56 11.70
CA ALA A 299 -15.19 -23.61 10.69
C ALA A 299 -16.33 -23.18 9.76
N ALA A 300 -16.42 -21.88 9.47
CA ALA A 300 -17.38 -21.34 8.51
C ALA A 300 -17.15 -21.92 7.10
N SER A 301 -18.23 -22.39 6.49
CA SER A 301 -18.15 -22.93 5.12
C SER A 301 -17.98 -21.84 4.07
N PHE A 302 -17.47 -22.18 2.88
CA PHE A 302 -17.52 -21.25 1.73
C PHE A 302 -18.94 -20.71 1.50
N ALA A 303 -19.96 -21.57 1.55
CA ALA A 303 -21.35 -21.16 1.34
C ALA A 303 -21.84 -20.13 2.38
N THR A 304 -21.31 -20.20 3.62
CA THR A 304 -21.60 -19.22 4.67
C THR A 304 -20.89 -17.89 4.38
N LEU A 305 -19.60 -17.94 4.05
CA LEU A 305 -18.76 -16.75 3.88
C LEU A 305 -19.15 -15.89 2.68
N ILE A 306 -19.51 -16.51 1.54
CA ILE A 306 -19.92 -15.77 0.34
C ILE A 306 -21.19 -14.91 0.52
N ARG A 307 -21.97 -15.19 1.58
CA ARG A 307 -23.22 -14.47 1.90
C ARG A 307 -23.02 -13.32 2.88
N ARG A 308 -21.84 -13.19 3.49
CA ARG A 308 -21.58 -12.11 4.44
C ARG A 308 -21.41 -10.79 3.71
N ALA A 309 -22.23 -9.81 4.08
CA ALA A 309 -22.35 -8.58 3.32
C ALA A 309 -21.37 -7.50 3.77
N SER A 310 -20.91 -7.54 5.02
CA SER A 310 -20.06 -6.47 5.60
C SER A 310 -19.03 -7.00 6.60
N PHE A 311 -18.02 -6.19 6.92
CA PHE A 311 -17.03 -6.49 7.97
C PHE A 311 -17.68 -6.65 9.36
N ALA A 312 -18.86 -6.06 9.60
CA ALA A 312 -19.59 -6.24 10.86
C ALA A 312 -20.04 -7.69 11.09
N GLU A 313 -20.14 -8.48 10.01
CA GLU A 313 -20.53 -9.89 10.07
C GLU A 313 -19.32 -10.82 10.14
N ILE A 314 -18.08 -10.31 10.13
CA ILE A 314 -16.87 -11.12 10.27
C ILE A 314 -16.50 -11.19 11.75
N GLY A 315 -16.69 -12.37 12.35
CA GLY A 315 -16.23 -12.66 13.70
C GLY A 315 -14.75 -13.06 13.73
N TRP A 316 -14.21 -13.21 14.94
CA TRP A 316 -12.82 -13.61 15.16
C TRP A 316 -12.42 -14.88 14.39
N GLU A 317 -13.19 -15.96 14.54
CA GLU A 317 -12.91 -17.23 13.86
C GLU A 317 -12.96 -17.08 12.33
N ASP A 318 -13.78 -16.17 11.83
CA ASP A 318 -13.95 -15.98 10.39
C ASP A 318 -12.77 -15.29 9.76
N HIS A 319 -12.07 -14.38 10.45
CA HIS A 319 -10.79 -13.86 9.99
C HIS A 319 -9.79 -15.01 9.72
N LEU A 320 -9.70 -15.96 10.64
CA LEU A 320 -8.83 -17.14 10.51
C LEU A 320 -9.27 -18.04 9.34
N ILE A 321 -10.57 -18.25 9.17
CA ILE A 321 -11.09 -19.09 8.08
C ILE A 321 -10.95 -18.40 6.72
N CYS A 322 -11.25 -17.11 6.59
CA CYS A 322 -11.05 -16.31 5.37
C CYS A 322 -9.58 -16.36 4.94
N TRP A 323 -8.65 -16.13 5.88
CA TRP A 323 -7.22 -16.27 5.65
C TRP A 323 -6.85 -17.67 5.14
N SER A 324 -7.29 -18.73 5.83
CA SER A 324 -6.92 -20.10 5.46
C SER A 324 -7.51 -20.55 4.12
N LYS A 325 -8.72 -20.09 3.79
CA LYS A 325 -9.33 -20.37 2.48
C LYS A 325 -8.58 -19.63 1.37
N MET A 326 -8.12 -18.42 1.62
CA MET A 326 -7.25 -17.69 0.68
C MET A 326 -5.90 -18.40 0.50
N ASP A 327 -5.25 -18.78 1.60
CA ASP A 327 -4.01 -19.56 1.64
C ASP A 327 -4.13 -20.83 0.79
N PHE A 328 -5.21 -21.60 0.98
CA PHE A 328 -5.51 -22.79 0.19
C PHE A 328 -5.67 -22.50 -1.32
N LEU A 329 -6.41 -21.46 -1.69
CA LEU A 329 -6.64 -21.13 -3.10
C LEU A 329 -5.35 -20.68 -3.79
N LEU A 330 -4.55 -19.86 -3.12
CA LEU A 330 -3.28 -19.35 -3.66
C LEU A 330 -2.20 -20.43 -3.71
N GLU A 331 -2.15 -21.35 -2.75
CA GLU A 331 -1.18 -22.45 -2.75
C GLU A 331 -1.52 -23.55 -3.75
N THR A 332 -2.80 -23.93 -3.84
CA THR A 332 -3.19 -25.13 -4.62
C THR A 332 -3.64 -24.80 -6.04
N LYS A 333 -4.14 -23.58 -6.26
CA LYS A 333 -4.87 -23.16 -7.46
C LYS A 333 -4.64 -21.68 -7.84
N PRO A 334 -3.40 -21.17 -7.85
CA PRO A 334 -3.14 -19.74 -8.05
C PRO A 334 -3.62 -19.20 -9.41
N LYS A 335 -3.51 -20.02 -10.47
CA LYS A 335 -3.97 -19.62 -11.81
C LYS A 335 -5.49 -19.52 -11.87
N GLU A 336 -6.18 -20.52 -11.32
CA GLU A 336 -7.64 -20.57 -11.23
C GLU A 336 -8.17 -19.43 -10.35
N PHE A 337 -7.46 -19.06 -9.27
CA PHE A 337 -7.77 -17.89 -8.46
C PHE A 337 -7.74 -16.58 -9.26
N GLY A 338 -6.68 -16.33 -10.04
CA GLY A 338 -6.58 -15.11 -10.84
C GLY A 338 -7.70 -14.95 -11.87
N VAL A 339 -8.09 -16.04 -12.56
CA VAL A 339 -9.23 -16.00 -13.50
C VAL A 339 -10.58 -15.89 -12.80
N PHE A 340 -10.74 -16.51 -11.62
CA PHE A 340 -11.93 -16.36 -10.78
C PHE A 340 -12.12 -14.92 -10.30
N LEU A 341 -11.05 -14.31 -9.77
CA LEU A 341 -11.04 -12.92 -9.36
C LEU A 341 -11.39 -12.00 -10.53
N THR A 342 -10.72 -12.20 -11.68
CA THR A 342 -10.99 -11.46 -12.92
C THR A 342 -12.46 -11.53 -13.33
N GLU A 343 -13.08 -12.71 -13.24
CA GLU A 343 -14.51 -12.87 -13.56
C GLU A 343 -15.40 -12.07 -12.61
N ILE A 344 -15.06 -12.00 -11.32
CA ILE A 344 -15.83 -11.23 -10.33
C ILE A 344 -15.71 -9.73 -10.59
N VAL A 345 -14.49 -9.19 -10.71
CA VAL A 345 -14.26 -7.74 -10.80
C VAL A 345 -14.68 -7.15 -12.15
N SER A 346 -14.59 -7.93 -13.23
CA SER A 346 -14.89 -7.46 -14.59
C SER A 346 -16.37 -7.54 -14.96
N ARG A 347 -17.25 -7.85 -14.00
CA ARG A 347 -18.68 -8.02 -14.25
C ARG A 347 -19.33 -6.78 -14.79
N ARG A 348 -20.23 -6.98 -15.75
CA ARG A 348 -21.06 -5.95 -16.35
C ARG A 348 -22.50 -6.44 -16.50
N ASP A 349 -23.44 -5.52 -16.42
CA ASP A 349 -24.85 -5.76 -16.75
C ASP A 349 -25.08 -5.84 -18.27
N LYS A 350 -26.35 -5.94 -18.69
CA LYS A 350 -26.71 -6.01 -20.12
C LYS A 350 -26.40 -4.73 -20.90
N GLN A 351 -26.30 -3.61 -20.20
CA GLN A 351 -25.99 -2.29 -20.75
C GLN A 351 -24.48 -2.02 -20.77
N GLY A 352 -23.68 -2.88 -20.13
CA GLY A 352 -22.24 -2.77 -20.07
C GLY A 352 -21.72 -1.96 -18.88
N TYR A 353 -22.57 -1.63 -17.88
CA TYR A 353 -22.15 -0.98 -16.63
C TYR A 353 -21.65 -2.01 -15.62
N PRO A 354 -20.70 -1.65 -14.73
CA PRO A 354 -20.27 -2.52 -13.64
C PRO A 354 -21.45 -3.05 -12.79
N ASP A 355 -21.41 -4.34 -12.47
CA ASP A 355 -22.52 -5.04 -11.80
C ASP A 355 -22.05 -5.88 -10.60
N GLY A 356 -22.28 -5.35 -9.40
CA GLY A 356 -22.03 -6.03 -8.13
C GLY A 356 -23.21 -6.86 -7.61
N SER A 357 -24.33 -6.95 -8.33
CA SER A 357 -25.53 -7.66 -7.84
C SER A 357 -25.37 -9.18 -7.83
N ASN A 358 -26.14 -9.91 -7.01
CA ASN A 358 -26.17 -11.39 -6.96
C ASN A 358 -24.78 -12.05 -6.84
N MET A 359 -23.89 -11.43 -6.04
CA MET A 359 -22.50 -11.84 -5.96
C MET A 359 -22.32 -13.25 -5.36
N ASP A 360 -23.27 -13.73 -4.57
CA ASP A 360 -23.28 -15.08 -4.04
C ASP A 360 -23.41 -16.15 -5.15
N ASN A 361 -24.30 -15.93 -6.12
CA ASN A 361 -24.48 -16.82 -7.26
C ASN A 361 -23.27 -16.77 -8.19
N VAL A 362 -22.72 -15.57 -8.43
CA VAL A 362 -21.53 -15.39 -9.26
C VAL A 362 -20.32 -16.11 -8.68
N GLN A 363 -20.09 -16.00 -7.36
CA GLN A 363 -19.02 -16.73 -6.73
C GLN A 363 -19.23 -18.24 -6.87
N ARG A 364 -20.45 -18.74 -6.65
CA ARG A 364 -20.79 -20.17 -6.81
C ARG A 364 -20.52 -20.68 -8.22
N ASP A 365 -20.94 -19.92 -9.23
CA ASP A 365 -20.75 -20.27 -10.63
C ASP A 365 -19.28 -20.18 -11.03
N GLY A 366 -18.56 -19.16 -10.54
CA GLY A 366 -17.12 -19.01 -10.71
C GLY A 366 -16.33 -20.19 -10.12
N PHE A 367 -16.70 -20.67 -8.93
CA PHE A 367 -16.11 -21.87 -8.34
C PHE A 367 -16.28 -23.10 -9.24
N LYS A 368 -17.49 -23.29 -9.79
CA LYS A 368 -17.77 -24.41 -10.69
C LYS A 368 -17.01 -24.29 -12.01
N LYS A 369 -16.96 -23.10 -12.57
CA LYS A 369 -16.38 -22.82 -13.88
C LYS A 369 -14.85 -22.92 -13.87
N HIS A 370 -14.19 -22.30 -12.89
CA HIS A 370 -12.73 -22.15 -12.90
C HIS A 370 -12.02 -23.22 -12.10
N PHE A 371 -12.62 -23.70 -11.01
CA PHE A 371 -12.00 -24.73 -10.16
C PHE A 371 -12.58 -26.13 -10.41
N GLY A 372 -13.69 -26.23 -11.16
CA GLY A 372 -14.40 -27.49 -11.34
C GLY A 372 -15.12 -27.96 -10.07
N TRP A 373 -15.37 -27.05 -9.10
CA TRP A 373 -15.89 -27.40 -7.78
C TRP A 373 -17.24 -26.75 -7.52
N THR A 374 -18.17 -27.51 -6.94
CA THR A 374 -19.25 -26.88 -6.16
C THR A 374 -18.66 -26.31 -4.87
N LEU A 375 -19.36 -25.40 -4.19
CA LEU A 375 -18.89 -24.87 -2.90
C LEU A 375 -18.69 -25.97 -1.85
N ASN A 376 -19.54 -27.00 -1.85
CA ASN A 376 -19.37 -28.17 -0.99
C ASN A 376 -18.10 -28.94 -1.34
N LYS A 377 -17.78 -29.09 -2.63
CA LYS A 377 -16.55 -29.77 -3.04
C LYS A 377 -15.31 -28.96 -2.70
N ALA A 378 -15.36 -27.64 -2.87
CA ALA A 378 -14.30 -26.72 -2.45
C ALA A 378 -14.09 -26.80 -0.92
N GLU A 379 -15.18 -26.89 -0.15
CA GLU A 379 -15.15 -27.06 1.30
C GLU A 379 -14.46 -28.37 1.71
N GLU A 380 -14.84 -29.50 1.11
CA GLU A 380 -14.17 -30.79 1.33
C GLU A 380 -12.68 -30.71 1.04
N LYS A 381 -12.32 -30.17 -0.14
CA LYS A 381 -10.92 -30.06 -0.59
C LYS A 381 -10.08 -29.18 0.34
N TRP A 382 -10.64 -28.07 0.80
CA TRP A 382 -10.00 -27.19 1.76
C TRP A 382 -9.81 -27.88 3.12
N LYS A 383 -10.83 -28.56 3.66
CA LYS A 383 -10.72 -29.28 4.93
C LYS A 383 -9.68 -30.40 4.86
N GLU A 384 -9.68 -31.18 3.77
CA GLU A 384 -8.66 -32.21 3.49
C GLU A 384 -7.25 -31.59 3.53
N TRP A 385 -7.05 -30.48 2.82
CA TRP A 385 -5.77 -29.80 2.75
C TRP A 385 -5.33 -29.24 4.11
N VAL A 386 -6.21 -28.59 4.87
CA VAL A 386 -5.89 -28.12 6.23
C VAL A 386 -5.46 -29.28 7.13
N LEU A 387 -6.17 -30.41 7.08
CA LEU A 387 -5.85 -31.59 7.90
C LEU A 387 -4.55 -32.29 7.49
N VAL A 388 -4.02 -32.03 6.30
CA VAL A 388 -2.72 -32.54 5.85
C VAL A 388 -1.61 -31.55 6.12
N THR A 389 -1.81 -30.27 5.81
CA THR A 389 -0.76 -29.26 5.73
C THR A 389 -0.54 -28.52 7.05
N TYR A 390 -1.60 -28.23 7.82
CA TYR A 390 -1.46 -27.41 9.01
C TYR A 390 -1.02 -28.24 10.22
N PRO A 391 -0.08 -27.74 11.05
CA PRO A 391 0.39 -28.44 12.24
C PRO A 391 -0.71 -28.63 13.27
N THR A 392 -0.50 -29.61 14.16
CA THR A 392 -1.42 -29.93 15.26
C THR A 392 -1.22 -29.04 16.49
N LYS A 393 -0.07 -28.38 16.61
CA LYS A 393 0.33 -27.53 17.74
C LYS A 393 1.00 -26.27 17.23
#